data_AF-A0A3M7RB96-F1
#
_entry.id   AF-A0A3M7RB96-F1
#
_cell.length_a   1.000
_cell.length_b   1.000
_cell.length_c   1.000
_cell.angle_alpha   90.00
_cell.angle_beta   90.00
_cell.angle_gamma   90.00
#
_symmetry.space_group_name_H-M   'P 1'
#
loop_
_entity.id
_entity.type
_entity.pdbx_description
1 polymer ?
#
loop_
_entity_poly.entity_id
_entity_poly.type
_entity_poly.pdbx_seq_one_letter_code
_entity_poly.pdbx_strand_id
1 'polypeptide(L)'
;MNKSLVIKKFLSLNKILAGNSLNLVKFSVPALIIQPKRWFRLENGKNTLSVEEQIQEQKKRNEEVQDMTELIRDFLDPAEFFKSVQTISEIDYFCGVPDSLLKDFCAYISTHVKKDKHIITSNEGAAIAMAAGYHLATGKNPMVYLQNSGLGNIVNPVMSLAVPAVYSIPMLLLIGWRGEPGKRDEPQHRVQGQSTPGILAALGIPFQTLPDYQEGAEQALLTAKQYMKNAKGPYCLLVRRQTFLPFKFQRSPPKYKFNREDALKIVVDELSERDIVVGTTGMLSRELFEYREIKKQGHEKDFLTVGSMGHSSAIALGIAMNKSKREVFCLDGDGSVLMHMGTMATIGQNETENFKHIIFNNGAHDSVGGQPTDAESDTFSFAKIALGCGYKDAFTVDSEEEIKIGIKRVKSSKGPILMEVKCNPGHRKNLGRPTRKPIENKSDFMHFLAIN
;
A
#
# COMPACT_ATOMS: atom_id res chain seq x y z
N MET A 1 32.28 -40.12 -21.10
CA MET A 1 33.24 -39.04 -21.42
C MET A 1 32.46 -37.74 -21.59
N ASN A 2 32.68 -36.61 -20.94
CA ASN A 2 33.67 -36.23 -19.93
C ASN A 2 33.08 -35.03 -19.14
N LYS A 3 32.62 -35.24 -17.89
CA LYS A 3 32.08 -34.21 -16.97
C LYS A 3 33.17 -33.25 -16.41
N SER A 4 34.35 -33.22 -17.03
CA SER A 4 35.54 -32.49 -16.56
C SER A 4 35.73 -31.09 -17.16
N LEU A 5 35.01 -30.74 -18.24
CA LEU A 5 35.28 -29.50 -18.99
C LEU A 5 34.48 -28.26 -18.50
N VAL A 6 33.43 -28.44 -17.70
CA VAL A 6 32.60 -27.31 -17.22
C VAL A 6 33.14 -26.72 -15.90
N ILE A 7 33.92 -27.48 -15.12
CA ILE A 7 34.48 -27.02 -13.84
C ILE A 7 35.77 -26.19 -14.01
N LYS A 8 36.46 -26.30 -15.15
CA LYS A 8 37.71 -25.55 -15.41
C LYS A 8 37.50 -24.10 -15.85
N LYS A 9 36.30 -23.68 -16.29
CA LYS A 9 36.03 -22.27 -16.65
C LYS A 9 35.62 -21.41 -15.44
N PHE A 10 35.06 -22.01 -14.39
CA PHE A 10 34.62 -21.28 -13.18
C PHE A 10 35.76 -20.97 -12.20
N LEU A 11 36.87 -21.70 -12.25
CA LEU A 11 38.04 -21.49 -11.38
C LEU A 11 39.09 -20.52 -11.96
N SER A 12 38.90 -20.01 -13.18
CA SER A 12 39.81 -19.03 -13.80
C SER A 12 39.40 -17.56 -13.61
N LEU A 13 38.16 -17.28 -13.19
CA LEU A 13 37.70 -15.91 -12.90
C LEU A 13 38.03 -15.45 -11.47
N ASN A 14 38.19 -16.37 -10.51
CA ASN A 14 38.50 -16.03 -9.11
C ASN A 14 40.01 -15.82 -8.83
N LYS A 15 40.87 -15.82 -9.86
CA LYS A 15 42.30 -15.51 -9.74
C LYS A 15 42.72 -14.14 -10.29
N ILE A 16 41.78 -13.32 -10.75
CA ILE A 16 42.05 -11.94 -11.24
C ILE A 16 41.68 -10.87 -10.18
N LEU A 17 41.12 -11.26 -9.03
CA LEU A 17 40.76 -10.33 -7.94
C LEU A 17 41.63 -10.44 -6.68
N ALA A 18 42.75 -11.17 -6.75
CA ALA A 18 43.70 -11.28 -5.64
C ALA A 18 45.11 -10.96 -6.14
N GLY A 19 45.44 -9.67 -6.21
CA GLY A 19 46.79 -9.22 -6.54
C GLY A 19 46.81 -7.88 -7.24
N ASN A 20 46.61 -6.79 -6.49
CA ASN A 20 47.26 -5.53 -6.78
C ASN A 20 47.34 -4.71 -5.49
N SER A 21 48.54 -4.68 -4.93
CA SER A 21 49.01 -3.77 -3.89
C SER A 21 48.93 -2.33 -4.39
N LEU A 22 48.17 -1.47 -3.71
CA LEU A 22 48.18 -0.02 -3.92
C LEU A 22 48.51 0.70 -2.62
N ASN A 23 49.55 1.52 -2.73
CA ASN A 23 50.20 2.30 -1.69
C ASN A 23 49.22 3.23 -0.94
N LEU A 24 49.28 3.18 0.39
CA LEU A 24 48.65 4.15 1.29
C LEU A 24 49.44 5.47 1.25
N VAL A 25 48.93 6.46 0.52
CA VAL A 25 49.31 7.86 0.68
C VAL A 25 48.40 8.46 1.76
N LYS A 26 48.97 8.82 2.91
CA LYS A 26 48.29 9.57 3.98
C LYS A 26 48.05 11.01 3.51
N PHE A 27 46.79 11.41 3.36
CA PHE A 27 46.39 12.81 3.33
C PHE A 27 45.78 13.19 4.69
N SER A 28 46.38 14.16 5.36
CA SER A 28 45.86 14.83 6.55
C SER A 28 44.95 15.98 6.12
N VAL A 29 43.68 15.95 6.53
CA VAL A 29 42.72 17.05 6.31
C VAL A 29 42.56 17.84 7.61
N PRO A 30 42.66 19.19 7.62
CA PRO A 30 42.49 19.99 8.82
C PRO A 30 41.02 20.06 9.25
N ALA A 31 40.78 20.01 10.56
CA ALA A 31 39.46 20.24 11.15
C ALA A 31 38.99 21.68 10.90
N LEU A 32 37.89 21.87 10.16
CA LEU A 32 37.20 23.14 10.05
C LEU A 32 36.06 23.18 11.09
N ILE A 33 36.20 24.05 12.09
CA ILE A 33 35.14 24.34 13.07
C ILE A 33 34.12 25.25 12.37
N ILE A 34 32.92 24.72 12.08
CA ILE A 34 31.79 25.52 11.61
C ILE A 34 30.91 25.85 12.83
N GLN A 35 30.79 27.14 13.16
CA GLN A 35 29.85 27.61 14.17
C GLN A 35 28.42 27.70 13.60
N PRO A 36 27.37 27.37 14.38
CA PRO A 36 25.99 27.44 13.90
C PRO A 36 25.49 28.89 13.87
N LYS A 37 25.10 29.39 12.69
CA LYS A 37 24.39 30.67 12.54
C LYS A 37 22.87 30.45 12.53
N ARG A 38 22.22 31.07 13.53
CA ARG A 38 20.85 31.62 13.62
C ARG A 38 19.74 31.08 12.68
N TRP A 39 18.74 30.50 13.34
CA TRP A 39 17.42 30.13 12.82
C TRP A 39 16.60 31.33 12.35
N PHE A 40 15.95 31.22 11.18
CA PHE A 40 14.89 32.11 10.72
C PHE A 40 13.53 31.62 11.23
N ARG A 41 12.70 32.55 11.68
CA ARG A 41 11.36 32.38 12.23
C ARG A 41 10.36 32.38 11.06
N LEU A 42 9.62 31.29 10.84
CA LEU A 42 8.46 31.26 9.96
C LEU A 42 7.19 31.41 10.81
N GLU A 43 6.36 32.38 10.46
CA GLU A 43 5.09 32.67 11.13
C GLU A 43 3.94 31.80 10.59
N ASN A 44 3.28 31.11 11.52
CA ASN A 44 1.85 30.79 11.66
C ASN A 44 0.96 30.58 10.41
N GLY A 45 0.68 29.31 10.12
CA GLY A 45 -0.59 28.83 9.58
C GLY A 45 -1.19 27.79 10.55
N LYS A 46 -2.41 28.03 11.05
CA LYS A 46 -3.04 27.26 12.14
C LYS A 46 -3.30 25.79 11.75
N ASN A 47 -3.00 24.88 12.69
CA ASN A 47 -3.21 23.42 12.71
C ASN A 47 -2.16 22.49 12.06
N THR A 48 -0.90 22.90 12.00
CA THR A 48 0.24 21.97 12.01
C THR A 48 0.67 21.72 13.45
N LEU A 49 1.03 20.48 13.84
CA LEU A 49 1.76 20.26 15.10
C LEU A 49 2.98 21.19 15.10
N SER A 50 3.26 21.87 16.22
CA SER A 50 4.46 22.69 16.30
C SER A 50 5.70 21.81 16.09
N VAL A 51 6.79 22.39 15.58
CA VAL A 51 8.07 21.66 15.42
C VAL A 51 8.48 20.99 16.74
N GLU A 52 8.19 21.63 17.88
CA GLU A 52 8.44 21.10 19.22
C GLU A 52 7.59 19.86 19.53
N GLU A 53 6.31 19.83 19.14
CA GLU A 53 5.44 18.66 19.30
C GLU A 53 5.89 17.49 18.41
N GLN A 54 6.34 17.77 17.18
CA GLN A 54 6.89 16.77 16.27
C GLN A 54 8.17 16.15 16.86
N ILE A 55 9.05 16.97 17.45
CA ILE A 55 10.26 16.52 18.15
C ILE A 55 9.93 15.69 19.39
N GLN A 56 8.86 15.99 20.12
CA GLN A 56 8.45 15.20 21.29
C GLN A 56 7.88 13.83 20.91
N GLU A 57 7.05 13.78 19.87
CA GLU A 57 6.59 12.51 19.31
C GLU A 57 7.78 11.69 18.78
N GLN A 58 8.80 12.37 18.25
CA GLN A 58 10.04 11.75 17.81
C GLN A 58 10.84 11.11 18.95
N LYS A 59 11.04 11.83 20.05
CA LYS A 59 11.75 11.31 21.24
C LYS A 59 11.08 10.05 21.78
N LYS A 60 9.75 10.08 21.91
CA LYS A 60 8.96 8.93 22.37
C LYS A 60 9.16 7.69 21.48
N ARG A 61 9.19 7.85 20.15
CA ARG A 61 9.38 6.72 19.22
C ARG A 61 10.80 6.17 19.24
N ASN A 62 11.80 7.03 19.43
CA ASN A 62 13.19 6.60 19.58
C ASN A 62 13.36 5.74 20.84
N GLU A 63 12.67 6.07 21.93
CA GLU A 63 12.66 5.29 23.17
C GLU A 63 11.94 3.93 23.04
N GLU A 64 10.96 3.81 22.13
CA GLU A 64 10.21 2.56 21.88
C GLU A 64 11.02 1.51 21.07
N VAL A 65 12.13 1.89 20.44
CA VAL A 65 13.00 0.98 19.67
C VAL A 65 14.10 0.42 20.58
N GLN A 66 13.91 -0.80 21.09
CA GLN A 66 14.76 -1.45 22.10
C GLN A 66 16.24 -1.75 21.70
N ASP A 67 16.67 -1.46 20.47
CA ASP A 67 18.07 -1.64 20.04
C ASP A 67 18.65 -0.29 19.61
N MET A 68 19.34 0.39 20.52
CA MET A 68 20.09 1.61 20.23
C MET A 68 21.48 1.27 19.72
N THR A 69 21.65 1.24 18.39
CA THR A 69 22.98 1.21 17.75
C THR A 69 23.29 2.45 16.91
N GLU A 70 22.32 3.36 16.71
CA GLU A 70 22.53 4.62 15.97
C GLU A 70 22.31 5.83 16.89
N LEU A 71 23.40 6.58 17.09
CA LEU A 71 23.41 7.89 17.77
C LEU A 71 22.64 8.89 16.91
N ILE A 72 21.47 9.33 17.39
CA ILE A 72 20.58 10.33 16.77
C ILE A 72 20.12 9.91 15.37
N ARG A 73 18.91 9.34 15.29
CA ARG A 73 18.26 9.10 14.01
C ARG A 73 17.65 10.41 13.51
N ASP A 74 18.05 10.83 12.31
CA ASP A 74 17.43 11.93 11.59
C ASP A 74 16.20 11.43 10.82
N PHE A 75 15.27 12.34 10.55
CA PHE A 75 14.07 12.09 9.76
C PHE A 75 13.89 13.22 8.75
N LEU A 76 13.42 12.87 7.56
CA LEU A 76 13.10 13.86 6.54
C LEU A 76 11.81 14.58 6.92
N ASP A 77 11.87 15.91 6.95
CA ASP A 77 10.66 16.71 6.91
C ASP A 77 9.99 16.53 5.53
N PRO A 78 8.71 16.10 5.47
CA PRO A 78 7.99 15.95 4.20
C PRO A 78 8.03 17.20 3.30
N ALA A 79 8.04 18.40 3.89
CA ALA A 79 8.10 19.67 3.18
C ALA A 79 9.46 19.92 2.53
N GLU A 80 10.56 19.72 3.27
CA GLU A 80 11.91 19.92 2.75
C GLU A 80 12.27 18.83 1.72
N PHE A 81 11.84 17.59 1.95
CA PHE A 81 11.99 16.53 0.96
C PHE A 81 11.18 16.83 -0.31
N PHE A 82 9.92 17.27 -0.20
CA PHE A 82 9.11 17.67 -1.34
C PHE A 82 9.77 18.79 -2.14
N LYS A 83 10.26 19.83 -1.47
CA LYS A 83 11.01 20.93 -2.10
C LYS A 83 12.24 20.41 -2.84
N SER A 84 12.97 19.48 -2.25
CA SER A 84 14.15 18.85 -2.88
C SER A 84 13.78 18.04 -4.12
N VAL A 85 12.65 17.33 -4.09
CA VAL A 85 12.12 16.63 -5.27
C VAL A 85 11.84 17.63 -6.40
N GLN A 86 11.23 18.77 -6.10
CA GLN A 86 10.94 19.80 -7.10
C GLN A 86 12.20 20.49 -7.64
N THR A 87 13.14 20.87 -6.78
CA THR A 87 14.31 21.69 -7.18
C THR A 87 15.46 20.84 -7.73
N ILE A 88 15.74 19.69 -7.12
CA ILE A 88 16.84 18.82 -7.53
C ILE A 88 16.39 17.91 -8.66
N SER A 89 15.29 17.16 -8.46
CA SER A 89 14.83 16.19 -9.46
C SER A 89 14.00 16.80 -10.59
N GLU A 90 13.57 18.06 -10.46
CA GLU A 90 12.72 18.77 -11.43
C GLU A 90 11.36 18.05 -11.66
N ILE A 91 10.85 17.40 -10.61
CA ILE A 91 9.59 16.67 -10.66
C ILE A 91 8.47 17.52 -10.05
N ASP A 92 7.42 17.74 -10.84
CA ASP A 92 6.21 18.48 -10.47
C ASP A 92 4.92 17.64 -10.59
N TYR A 93 5.03 16.36 -10.96
CA TYR A 93 3.90 15.45 -11.14
C TYR A 93 4.08 14.18 -10.31
N PHE A 94 3.03 13.83 -9.57
CA PHE A 94 3.01 12.73 -8.61
C PHE A 94 1.81 11.84 -8.89
N CYS A 95 2.02 10.53 -8.94
CA CYS A 95 0.90 9.60 -8.95
C CYS A 95 1.25 8.30 -8.23
N GLY A 96 0.25 7.57 -7.75
CA GLY A 96 0.54 6.34 -7.01
C GLY A 96 -0.56 5.87 -6.08
N VAL A 97 -0.29 4.75 -5.42
CA VAL A 97 -1.15 4.15 -4.40
C VAL A 97 -0.55 4.43 -3.02
N PRO A 98 -1.32 4.96 -2.06
CA PRO A 98 -0.79 5.31 -0.74
C PRO A 98 -0.17 4.12 -0.01
N ASP A 99 0.94 4.37 0.68
CA ASP A 99 1.66 3.39 1.49
C ASP A 99 1.87 3.90 2.91
N SER A 100 1.84 2.96 3.85
CA SER A 100 2.08 3.18 5.27
C SER A 100 3.45 3.78 5.64
N LEU A 101 4.53 3.49 4.90
CA LEU A 101 5.86 4.07 5.15
C LEU A 101 5.99 5.44 4.48
N LEU A 102 5.23 5.67 3.41
CA LEU A 102 5.15 6.94 2.69
C LEU A 102 4.02 7.85 3.20
N LYS A 103 3.26 7.44 4.21
CA LYS A 103 1.99 8.07 4.60
C LYS A 103 2.11 9.57 4.85
N ASP A 104 3.20 10.00 5.48
CA ASP A 104 3.43 11.38 5.90
C ASP A 104 3.79 12.25 4.67
N PHE A 105 4.66 11.73 3.79
CA PHE A 105 4.92 12.37 2.49
C PHE A 105 3.69 12.41 1.59
N CYS A 106 2.94 11.30 1.49
CA CYS A 106 1.69 11.21 0.73
C CYS A 106 0.65 12.21 1.23
N ALA A 107 0.51 12.33 2.56
CA ALA A 107 -0.38 13.32 3.17
C ALA A 107 0.06 14.75 2.86
N TYR A 108 1.37 15.02 2.88
CA TYR A 108 1.93 16.33 2.52
C TYR A 108 1.60 16.70 1.07
N ILE A 109 1.88 15.81 0.10
CA ILE A 109 1.62 16.08 -1.32
C ILE A 109 0.11 16.18 -1.61
N SER A 110 -0.73 15.35 -0.98
CA SER A 110 -2.19 15.47 -1.12
C SER A 110 -2.75 16.80 -0.61
N THR A 111 -2.04 17.46 0.31
CA THR A 111 -2.47 18.74 0.90
C THR A 111 -1.99 19.93 0.08
N HIS A 112 -0.78 19.86 -0.48
CA HIS A 112 -0.09 21.03 -1.06
C HIS A 112 0.02 21.00 -2.59
N VAL A 113 -0.13 19.84 -3.23
CA VAL A 113 -0.07 19.70 -4.68
C VAL A 113 -1.46 19.82 -5.28
N LYS A 114 -1.57 20.54 -6.41
CA LYS A 114 -2.83 20.68 -7.13
C LYS A 114 -3.32 19.32 -7.66
N LYS A 115 -4.64 19.14 -7.71
CA LYS A 115 -5.27 17.87 -8.15
C LYS A 115 -4.87 17.41 -9.55
N ASP A 116 -4.51 18.32 -10.47
CA ASP A 116 -4.03 17.99 -11.82
C ASP A 116 -2.56 17.57 -11.85
N LYS A 117 -1.85 17.73 -10.73
CA LYS A 117 -0.43 17.39 -10.56
C LYS A 117 -0.18 16.29 -9.52
N HIS A 118 -1.19 15.91 -8.75
CA HIS A 118 -1.16 14.75 -7.87
C HIS A 118 -2.40 13.89 -8.04
N ILE A 119 -2.22 12.66 -8.53
CA ILE A 119 -3.29 11.70 -8.74
C ILE A 119 -3.06 10.45 -7.89
N ILE A 120 -3.99 10.17 -6.97
CA ILE A 120 -4.08 8.86 -6.33
C ILE A 120 -4.69 7.90 -7.34
N THR A 121 -3.96 6.86 -7.72
CA THR A 121 -4.38 5.90 -8.74
C THR A 121 -5.07 4.70 -8.10
N SER A 122 -5.99 4.07 -8.81
CA SER A 122 -6.68 2.86 -8.34
C SER A 122 -5.74 1.69 -8.06
N ASN A 123 -4.71 1.49 -8.89
CA ASN A 123 -3.66 0.50 -8.68
C ASN A 123 -2.30 0.99 -9.20
N GLU A 124 -1.23 0.34 -8.78
CA GLU A 124 0.13 0.75 -9.09
C GLU A 124 0.47 0.63 -10.58
N GLY A 125 -0.12 -0.33 -11.29
CA GLY A 125 0.08 -0.46 -12.73
C GLY A 125 -0.50 0.73 -13.51
N ALA A 126 -1.68 1.21 -13.10
CA ALA A 126 -2.28 2.43 -13.61
C ALA A 126 -1.43 3.67 -13.29
N ALA A 127 -0.74 3.70 -12.14
CA ALA A 127 0.21 4.75 -11.81
C ALA A 127 1.36 4.83 -12.81
N ILE A 128 1.96 3.69 -13.18
CA ILE A 128 3.00 3.64 -14.20
C ILE A 128 2.48 4.12 -15.56
N ALA A 129 1.30 3.67 -15.97
CA ALA A 129 0.70 4.08 -17.24
C ALA A 129 0.40 5.59 -17.28
N MET A 130 -0.10 6.15 -16.16
CA MET A 130 -0.40 7.57 -16.03
C MET A 130 0.89 8.42 -16.02
N ALA A 131 1.92 7.97 -15.30
CA ALA A 131 3.24 8.57 -15.34
C ALA A 131 3.83 8.56 -16.76
N ALA A 132 3.68 7.46 -17.49
CA ALA A 132 4.09 7.38 -18.88
C ALA A 132 3.34 8.39 -19.76
N GLY A 133 2.02 8.50 -19.61
CA GLY A 133 1.22 9.52 -20.31
C GLY A 133 1.69 10.95 -20.01
N TYR A 134 2.01 11.26 -18.75
CA TYR A 134 2.55 12.56 -18.35
C TYR A 134 3.87 12.87 -19.06
N HIS A 135 4.80 11.90 -19.06
CA HIS A 135 6.09 12.07 -19.71
C HIS A 135 5.94 12.28 -21.21
N LEU A 136 5.12 11.46 -21.87
CA LEU A 136 4.86 11.56 -23.31
C LEU A 136 4.25 12.92 -23.70
N ALA A 137 3.39 13.48 -22.86
CA ALA A 137 2.73 14.76 -23.13
C ALA A 137 3.63 15.98 -22.87
N THR A 138 4.56 15.90 -21.92
CA THR A 138 5.27 17.08 -21.40
C THR A 138 6.79 17.04 -21.56
N GLY A 139 7.36 15.86 -21.83
CA GLY A 139 8.79 15.59 -21.77
C GLY A 139 9.39 15.63 -20.35
N LYS A 140 8.60 15.90 -19.31
CA LYS A 140 9.05 15.98 -17.91
C LYS A 140 9.00 14.61 -17.23
N ASN A 141 9.77 14.45 -16.15
CA ASN A 141 9.83 13.21 -15.39
C ASN A 141 8.78 13.22 -14.27
N PRO A 142 7.95 12.17 -14.13
CA PRO A 142 7.03 12.00 -13.01
C PRO A 142 7.69 11.28 -11.83
N MET A 143 7.09 11.39 -10.64
CA MET A 143 7.29 10.48 -9.53
C MET A 143 6.10 9.52 -9.39
N VAL A 144 6.39 8.23 -9.25
CA VAL A 144 5.42 7.19 -8.92
C VAL A 144 5.68 6.66 -7.53
N TYR A 145 4.70 6.73 -6.63
CA TYR A 145 4.82 6.19 -5.27
C TYR A 145 3.96 4.95 -5.05
N LEU A 146 4.48 3.99 -4.29
CA LEU A 146 3.79 2.74 -3.98
C LEU A 146 4.45 2.00 -2.80
N GLN A 147 3.77 1.00 -2.27
CA GLN A 147 4.40 -0.01 -1.40
C GLN A 147 5.13 -1.05 -2.27
N ASN A 148 6.19 -1.67 -1.76
CA ASN A 148 6.92 -2.74 -2.46
C ASN A 148 6.05 -3.97 -2.81
N SER A 149 4.91 -4.18 -2.13
CA SER A 149 3.91 -5.18 -2.54
C SER A 149 3.32 -4.91 -3.92
N GLY A 150 3.19 -3.64 -4.28
CA GLY A 150 2.73 -3.19 -5.58
C GLY A 150 3.72 -3.47 -6.71
N LEU A 151 4.94 -3.94 -6.41
CA LEU A 151 5.89 -4.38 -7.43
C LEU A 151 5.27 -5.43 -8.37
N GLY A 152 4.41 -6.32 -7.83
CA GLY A 152 3.68 -7.30 -8.63
C GLY A 152 2.75 -6.66 -9.66
N ASN A 153 2.09 -5.56 -9.32
CA ASN A 153 1.17 -4.83 -10.20
C ASN A 153 1.90 -4.02 -11.28
N ILE A 154 3.14 -3.59 -11.02
CA ILE A 154 3.88 -2.76 -11.96
C ILE A 154 4.76 -3.55 -12.94
N VAL A 155 5.01 -4.84 -12.72
CA VAL A 155 5.92 -5.64 -13.57
C VAL A 155 5.61 -5.44 -15.05
N ASN A 156 4.37 -5.70 -15.45
CA ASN A 156 3.97 -5.59 -16.84
C ASN A 156 4.13 -4.15 -17.39
N PRO A 157 3.49 -3.10 -16.82
CA PRO A 157 3.61 -1.75 -17.38
C PRO A 157 5.04 -1.18 -17.30
N VAL A 158 5.84 -1.52 -16.29
CA VAL A 158 7.25 -1.09 -16.25
C VAL A 158 8.03 -1.72 -17.40
N MET A 159 7.95 -3.04 -17.58
CA MET A 159 8.73 -3.75 -18.59
C MET A 159 8.27 -3.50 -20.01
N SER A 160 6.97 -3.22 -20.21
CA SER A 160 6.39 -3.00 -21.54
C SER A 160 6.26 -1.53 -21.92
N LEU A 161 6.38 -0.60 -20.96
CA LEU A 161 6.30 0.85 -21.23
C LEU A 161 7.58 1.58 -20.82
N ALA A 162 8.03 1.41 -19.58
CA ALA A 162 8.96 2.37 -19.00
C ALA A 162 10.45 2.09 -19.26
N VAL A 163 10.85 0.82 -19.33
CA VAL A 163 12.28 0.46 -19.42
C VAL A 163 12.95 0.97 -20.72
N PRO A 164 14.28 1.25 -20.69
CA PRO A 164 15.02 1.81 -21.82
C PRO A 164 14.92 1.01 -23.13
N ALA A 165 14.77 -0.31 -23.03
CA ALA A 165 14.70 -1.19 -24.19
C ALA A 165 13.35 -1.15 -24.93
N VAL A 166 12.33 -0.46 -24.40
CA VAL A 166 10.98 -0.38 -25.02
C VAL A 166 10.63 1.04 -25.42
N TYR A 167 9.96 1.84 -24.56
CA TYR A 167 9.69 3.26 -24.88
C TYR A 167 10.64 4.22 -24.16
N SER A 168 11.50 3.73 -23.26
CA SER A 168 12.52 4.53 -22.60
C SER A 168 11.95 5.76 -21.89
N ILE A 169 11.01 5.51 -20.97
CA ILE A 169 10.29 6.56 -20.24
C ILE A 169 10.92 6.71 -18.84
N PRO A 170 11.66 7.81 -18.58
CA PRO A 170 12.20 8.10 -17.26
C PRO A 170 11.10 8.40 -16.24
N MET A 171 11.25 7.85 -15.03
CA MET A 171 10.40 8.14 -13.88
C MET A 171 11.12 7.80 -12.57
N LEU A 172 10.79 8.53 -11.51
CA LEU A 172 11.29 8.24 -10.17
C LEU A 172 10.28 7.36 -9.42
N LEU A 173 10.68 6.15 -9.04
CA LEU A 173 9.88 5.27 -8.21
C LEU A 173 10.23 5.49 -6.73
N LEU A 174 9.29 5.96 -5.93
CA LEU A 174 9.43 6.08 -4.48
C LEU A 174 8.68 4.91 -3.82
N ILE A 175 9.40 3.90 -3.36
CA ILE A 175 8.82 2.62 -2.94
C ILE A 175 9.01 2.40 -1.45
N GLY A 176 7.92 2.30 -0.69
CA GLY A 176 7.96 1.87 0.71
C GLY A 176 8.42 0.42 0.84
N TRP A 177 9.52 0.17 1.56
CA TRP A 177 10.12 -1.15 1.71
C TRP A 177 9.63 -1.87 2.98
N ARG A 178 8.40 -2.41 2.92
CA ARG A 178 7.85 -3.24 4.01
C ARG A 178 8.55 -4.60 4.07
N GLY A 179 8.75 -5.11 5.28
CA GLY A 179 9.46 -6.36 5.53
C GLY A 179 10.95 -6.35 5.19
N GLU A 180 11.62 -5.19 5.36
CA GLU A 180 13.08 -5.08 5.25
C GLU A 180 13.79 -6.23 6.01
N PRO A 181 14.78 -6.90 5.39
CA PRO A 181 15.54 -7.97 6.04
C PRO A 181 16.08 -7.56 7.42
N GLY A 182 15.91 -8.43 8.42
CA GLY A 182 16.34 -8.18 9.80
C GLY A 182 15.37 -7.34 10.64
N LYS A 183 14.28 -6.83 10.07
CA LYS A 183 13.24 -6.08 10.81
C LYS A 183 11.96 -6.91 10.99
N ARG A 184 11.27 -6.69 12.10
CA ARG A 184 9.95 -7.32 12.36
C ARG A 184 8.86 -6.63 11.53
N ASP A 185 8.09 -7.43 10.81
CA ASP A 185 6.86 -7.03 10.10
C ASP A 185 5.99 -8.28 9.92
N GLU A 186 4.83 -8.13 9.29
CA GLU A 186 3.91 -9.23 9.02
C GLU A 186 4.55 -10.33 8.15
N PRO A 187 4.11 -11.59 8.29
CA PRO A 187 4.63 -12.71 7.49
C PRO A 187 4.68 -12.42 6.00
N GLN A 188 3.61 -11.87 5.41
CA GLN A 188 3.52 -11.53 4.00
C GLN A 188 4.46 -10.39 3.59
N HIS A 189 4.66 -9.39 4.46
CA HIS A 189 5.60 -8.30 4.17
C HIS A 189 7.03 -8.80 4.19
N ARG A 190 7.41 -9.68 5.13
CA ARG A 190 8.78 -10.22 5.21
C ARG A 190 9.19 -10.96 3.94
N VAL A 191 8.29 -11.77 3.39
CA VAL A 191 8.54 -12.50 2.13
C VAL A 191 8.80 -11.51 0.97
N GLN A 192 7.98 -10.48 0.86
CA GLN A 192 8.13 -9.48 -0.21
C GLN A 192 9.32 -8.56 -0.01
N GLY A 193 9.56 -8.09 1.21
CA GLY A 193 10.69 -7.23 1.55
C GLY A 193 12.03 -7.90 1.29
N GLN A 194 12.17 -9.18 1.64
CA GLN A 194 13.34 -9.98 1.28
C GLN A 194 13.54 -10.10 -0.24
N SER A 195 12.45 -10.21 -0.99
CA SER A 195 12.51 -10.39 -2.46
C SER A 195 12.67 -9.06 -3.23
N THR A 196 12.38 -7.93 -2.60
CA THR A 196 12.28 -6.61 -3.24
C THR A 196 13.55 -6.22 -4.04
N PRO A 197 14.77 -6.30 -3.48
CA PRO A 197 15.99 -6.01 -4.25
C PRO A 197 16.16 -6.92 -5.48
N GLY A 198 15.83 -8.21 -5.35
CA GLY A 198 15.92 -9.18 -6.44
C GLY A 198 14.91 -8.92 -7.56
N ILE A 199 13.68 -8.51 -7.21
CA ILE A 199 12.67 -8.12 -8.20
C ILE A 199 13.13 -6.87 -8.95
N LEU A 200 13.58 -5.83 -8.25
CA LEU A 200 14.07 -4.60 -8.89
C LEU A 200 15.25 -4.88 -9.83
N ALA A 201 16.19 -5.72 -9.41
CA ALA A 201 17.30 -6.15 -10.24
C ALA A 201 16.84 -6.92 -11.49
N ALA A 202 15.87 -7.83 -11.34
CA ALA A 202 15.30 -8.58 -12.46
C ALA A 202 14.54 -7.68 -13.45
N LEU A 203 13.93 -6.59 -12.98
CA LEU A 203 13.31 -5.56 -13.81
C LEU A 203 14.33 -4.60 -14.45
N GLY A 204 15.62 -4.71 -14.11
CA GLY A 204 16.67 -3.80 -14.58
C GLY A 204 16.54 -2.38 -14.01
N ILE A 205 15.84 -2.21 -12.88
CA ILE A 205 15.66 -0.90 -12.25
C ILE A 205 16.79 -0.70 -11.24
N PRO A 206 17.71 0.28 -11.43
CA PRO A 206 18.65 0.65 -10.39
C PRO A 206 17.91 1.20 -9.18
N PHE A 207 18.40 0.86 -7.99
CA PHE A 207 17.80 1.29 -6.74
C PHE A 207 18.83 1.56 -5.66
N GLN A 208 18.45 2.41 -4.72
CA GLN A 208 19.13 2.58 -3.45
C GLN A 208 18.12 2.91 -2.36
N THR A 209 18.52 2.74 -1.10
CA THR A 209 17.72 3.22 0.02
C THR A 209 17.74 4.75 0.06
N LEU A 210 16.59 5.37 0.32
CA LEU A 210 16.50 6.80 0.63
C LEU A 210 17.11 7.06 2.02
N PRO A 211 18.18 7.86 2.14
CA PRO A 211 18.68 8.28 3.45
C PRO A 211 17.61 9.08 4.21
N ASP A 212 17.57 8.93 5.53
CA ASP A 212 16.60 9.59 6.41
C ASP A 212 17.03 10.97 6.91
N TYR A 213 18.15 11.50 6.37
CA TYR A 213 18.62 12.86 6.58
C TYR A 213 18.73 13.64 5.26
N GLN A 214 18.65 14.97 5.36
CA GLN A 214 18.40 15.86 4.23
C GLN A 214 19.48 15.79 3.14
N GLU A 215 20.76 15.95 3.49
CA GLU A 215 21.86 15.96 2.51
C GLU A 215 21.98 14.63 1.75
N GLY A 216 21.75 13.52 2.45
CA GLY A 216 21.75 12.19 1.85
C GLY A 216 20.59 11.99 0.88
N ALA A 217 19.39 12.46 1.25
CA ALA A 217 18.23 12.44 0.38
C ALA A 217 18.44 13.29 -0.89
N GLU A 218 19.03 14.49 -0.76
CA GLU A 218 19.37 15.35 -1.88
C GLU A 218 20.36 14.69 -2.84
N GLN A 219 21.41 14.04 -2.32
CA GLN A 219 22.37 13.29 -3.13
C GLN A 219 21.71 12.10 -3.84
N ALA A 220 20.78 11.42 -3.17
CA ALA A 220 20.03 10.30 -3.75
C ALA A 220 19.12 10.77 -4.90
N LEU A 221 18.46 11.91 -4.76
CA LEU A 221 17.66 12.56 -5.79
C LEU A 221 18.51 13.01 -6.98
N LEU A 222 19.69 13.58 -6.73
CA LEU A 222 20.62 13.97 -7.80
C LEU A 222 21.08 12.76 -8.63
N THR A 223 21.40 11.65 -7.95
CA THR A 223 21.78 10.39 -8.60
C THR A 223 20.63 9.85 -9.47
N ALA A 224 19.41 9.86 -8.94
CA ALA A 224 18.23 9.44 -9.68
C ALA A 224 17.99 10.31 -10.93
N LYS A 225 18.10 11.64 -10.80
CA LYS A 225 18.00 12.58 -11.93
C LYS A 225 19.03 12.31 -13.01
N GLN A 226 20.29 12.12 -12.63
CA GLN A 226 21.36 11.84 -13.60
C GLN A 226 21.10 10.54 -14.35
N TYR A 227 20.64 9.49 -13.65
CA TYR A 227 20.27 8.24 -14.30
C TYR A 227 19.09 8.43 -15.26
N MET A 228 17.99 9.05 -14.81
CA MET A 228 16.81 9.31 -15.64
C MET A 228 17.16 10.14 -16.89
N LYS A 229 18.09 11.09 -16.78
CA LYS A 229 18.56 11.88 -17.91
C LYS A 229 19.39 11.07 -18.92
N ASN A 230 20.30 10.23 -18.42
CA ASN A 230 21.28 9.53 -19.25
C ASN A 230 20.74 8.21 -19.83
N ALA A 231 20.14 7.40 -18.97
CA ALA A 231 19.62 6.07 -19.32
C ALA A 231 18.15 6.10 -19.77
N LYS A 232 17.43 7.20 -19.52
CA LYS A 232 16.02 7.38 -19.90
C LYS A 232 15.14 6.21 -19.45
N GLY A 233 15.27 5.83 -18.19
CA GLY A 233 14.50 4.73 -17.60
C GLY A 233 14.18 4.97 -16.13
N PRO A 234 13.42 4.05 -15.51
CA PRO A 234 13.01 4.18 -14.11
C PRO A 234 14.19 4.11 -13.15
N TYR A 235 14.18 4.91 -12.09
CA TYR A 235 15.10 4.81 -10.97
C TYR A 235 14.31 4.66 -9.67
N CYS A 236 14.75 3.80 -8.75
CA CYS A 236 14.02 3.53 -7.51
C CYS A 236 14.74 4.05 -6.26
N LEU A 237 13.98 4.71 -5.39
CA LEU A 237 14.36 5.03 -4.01
C LEU A 237 13.50 4.18 -3.07
N LEU A 238 14.13 3.30 -2.30
CA LEU A 238 13.49 2.47 -1.29
C LEU A 238 13.39 3.23 0.04
N VAL A 239 12.17 3.40 0.55
CA VAL A 239 11.90 4.12 1.78
C VAL A 239 11.74 3.14 2.93
N ARG A 240 12.53 3.32 3.98
CA ARG A 240 12.50 2.49 5.18
C ARG A 240 11.42 2.95 6.15
N ARG A 241 11.17 2.11 7.16
CA ARG A 241 10.26 2.48 8.24
C ARG A 241 10.81 3.67 9.02
N GLN A 242 9.94 4.66 9.28
CA GLN A 242 10.29 5.91 9.95
C GLN A 242 11.40 6.67 9.20
N THR A 243 11.20 6.96 7.91
CA THR A 243 12.07 7.87 7.16
C THR A 243 11.59 9.33 7.24
N PHE A 244 10.27 9.54 7.37
CA PHE A 244 9.67 10.88 7.38
C PHE A 244 9.18 11.28 8.77
N LEU A 245 9.24 12.58 9.07
CA LEU A 245 8.56 13.19 10.21
C LEU A 245 7.03 13.08 10.04
N PRO A 246 6.26 12.98 11.15
CA PRO A 246 4.81 12.89 11.08
C PRO A 246 4.17 14.09 10.40
N PHE A 247 3.26 13.84 9.45
CA PHE A 247 2.42 14.88 8.86
C PHE A 247 0.96 14.42 8.85
N LYS A 248 0.08 15.23 9.44
CA LYS A 248 -1.34 14.87 9.60
C LYS A 248 -2.13 15.31 8.38
N PHE A 249 -2.71 14.34 7.68
CA PHE A 249 -3.71 14.57 6.65
C PHE A 249 -5.00 15.13 7.27
N GLN A 250 -5.50 16.27 6.78
CA GLN A 250 -6.80 16.80 7.21
C GLN A 250 -7.92 15.97 6.56
N ARG A 251 -8.77 15.38 7.41
CA ARG A 251 -9.92 14.60 6.96
C ARG A 251 -11.15 15.49 6.84
N SER A 252 -12.01 15.15 5.88
CA SER A 252 -13.38 15.67 5.81
C SER A 252 -14.11 15.39 7.14
N PRO A 253 -15.02 16.29 7.58
CA PRO A 253 -15.85 16.03 8.76
C PRO A 253 -16.69 14.76 8.57
N PRO A 254 -17.02 14.04 9.67
CA PRO A 254 -17.83 12.83 9.59
C PRO A 254 -19.20 13.13 8.96
N LYS A 255 -19.58 12.31 7.97
CA LYS A 255 -20.86 12.41 7.27
C LYS A 255 -21.92 11.47 7.86
N TYR A 256 -21.49 10.33 8.39
CA TYR A 256 -22.36 9.25 8.87
C TYR A 256 -22.36 9.16 10.40
N LYS A 257 -23.24 8.34 10.98
CA LYS A 257 -23.28 8.13 12.45
C LYS A 257 -22.29 7.08 12.96
N PHE A 258 -21.72 6.29 12.05
CA PHE A 258 -20.92 5.12 12.38
C PHE A 258 -19.69 5.02 11.48
N ASN A 259 -18.67 4.30 11.94
CA ASN A 259 -17.49 3.97 11.14
C ASN A 259 -17.59 2.54 10.58
N ARG A 260 -16.53 2.10 9.88
CA ARG A 260 -16.45 0.75 9.31
C ARG A 260 -16.63 -0.36 10.36
N GLU A 261 -16.00 -0.26 11.52
CA GLU A 261 -16.08 -1.29 12.57
C GLU A 261 -17.52 -1.42 13.10
N ASP A 262 -18.20 -0.29 13.32
CA ASP A 262 -19.61 -0.28 13.77
C ASP A 262 -20.53 -0.95 12.74
N ALA A 263 -20.39 -0.61 11.46
CA ALA A 263 -21.13 -1.23 10.36
C ALA A 263 -20.85 -2.73 10.25
N LEU A 264 -19.58 -3.13 10.37
CA LEU A 264 -19.15 -4.52 10.31
C LEU A 264 -19.84 -5.35 11.38
N LYS A 265 -19.95 -4.84 12.61
CA LYS A 265 -20.61 -5.52 13.72
C LYS A 265 -22.08 -5.83 13.41
N ILE A 266 -22.80 -4.87 12.85
CA ILE A 266 -24.21 -5.05 12.46
C ILE A 266 -24.34 -6.14 11.38
N VAL A 267 -23.45 -6.15 10.39
CA VAL A 267 -23.44 -7.18 9.33
C VAL A 267 -23.13 -8.55 9.91
N VAL A 268 -22.07 -8.68 10.72
CA VAL A 268 -21.60 -9.95 11.29
C VAL A 268 -22.64 -10.57 12.23
N ASP A 269 -23.38 -9.75 12.98
CA ASP A 269 -24.44 -10.20 13.89
C ASP A 269 -25.63 -10.86 13.19
N GLU A 270 -25.79 -10.60 11.90
CA GLU A 270 -26.85 -11.20 11.08
C GLU A 270 -26.33 -12.42 10.29
N LEU A 271 -25.04 -12.75 10.33
CA LEU A 271 -24.48 -13.94 9.67
C LEU A 271 -24.75 -15.22 10.48
N SER A 272 -24.93 -16.33 9.77
CA SER A 272 -25.10 -17.65 10.36
C SER A 272 -23.76 -18.33 10.65
N GLU A 273 -23.75 -19.32 11.54
CA GLU A 273 -22.57 -20.15 11.82
C GLU A 273 -22.12 -20.99 10.62
N ARG A 274 -22.96 -21.14 9.59
CA ARG A 274 -22.65 -21.86 8.34
C ARG A 274 -22.27 -20.92 7.20
N ASP A 275 -22.25 -19.60 7.41
CA ASP A 275 -21.86 -18.66 6.37
C ASP A 275 -20.34 -18.65 6.22
N ILE A 276 -19.87 -18.53 4.99
CA ILE A 276 -18.44 -18.41 4.67
C ILE A 276 -18.13 -16.93 4.53
N VAL A 277 -17.08 -16.44 5.20
CA VAL A 277 -16.67 -15.04 5.10
C VAL A 277 -15.29 -14.93 4.49
N VAL A 278 -15.12 -14.02 3.56
CA VAL A 278 -13.83 -13.59 3.01
C VAL A 278 -13.67 -12.11 3.31
N GLY A 279 -12.76 -11.78 4.22
CA GLY A 279 -12.44 -10.40 4.61
C GLY A 279 -11.28 -9.85 3.82
N THR A 280 -11.37 -8.58 3.40
CA THR A 280 -10.27 -7.87 2.72
C THR A 280 -9.13 -7.47 3.65
N THR A 281 -8.01 -7.06 3.05
CA THR A 281 -6.82 -6.62 3.77
C THR A 281 -7.04 -5.31 4.54
N GLY A 282 -6.07 -4.95 5.39
CA GLY A 282 -6.12 -3.74 6.19
C GLY A 282 -6.94 -3.89 7.47
N MET A 283 -7.61 -2.82 7.87
CA MET A 283 -8.30 -2.76 9.17
C MET A 283 -9.56 -3.64 9.24
N LEU A 284 -10.28 -3.85 8.13
CA LEU A 284 -11.53 -4.64 8.13
C LEU A 284 -11.33 -6.06 8.68
N SER A 285 -10.35 -6.80 8.19
CA SER A 285 -10.07 -8.16 8.68
C SER A 285 -9.62 -8.18 10.15
N ARG A 286 -9.02 -7.09 10.65
CA ARG A 286 -8.62 -6.99 12.08
C ARG A 286 -9.84 -6.74 12.96
N GLU A 287 -10.72 -5.85 12.51
CA GLU A 287 -12.00 -5.54 13.17
C GLU A 287 -12.87 -6.80 13.23
N LEU A 288 -12.94 -7.59 12.14
CA LEU A 288 -13.64 -8.87 12.10
C LEU A 288 -13.05 -9.86 13.11
N PHE A 289 -11.73 -10.04 13.10
CA PHE A 289 -11.04 -10.94 14.02
C PHE A 289 -11.30 -10.57 15.49
N GLU A 290 -11.08 -9.31 15.89
CA GLU A 290 -11.34 -8.90 17.27
C GLU A 290 -12.82 -9.00 17.65
N TYR A 291 -13.73 -8.77 16.70
CA TYR A 291 -15.15 -8.90 16.99
C TYR A 291 -15.58 -10.35 17.23
N ARG A 292 -15.03 -11.31 16.49
CA ARG A 292 -15.23 -12.75 16.76
C ARG A 292 -14.74 -13.14 18.15
N GLU A 293 -13.58 -12.63 18.58
CA GLU A 293 -13.06 -12.85 19.94
C GLU A 293 -14.01 -12.30 21.01
N ILE A 294 -14.54 -11.07 20.81
CA ILE A 294 -15.52 -10.47 21.73
C ILE A 294 -16.79 -11.32 21.81
N LYS A 295 -17.25 -11.87 20.67
CA LYS A 295 -18.41 -12.77 20.60
C LYS A 295 -18.13 -14.20 21.06
N LYS A 296 -16.88 -14.53 21.40
CA LYS A 296 -16.41 -15.88 21.72
C LYS A 296 -16.73 -16.89 20.59
N GLN A 297 -16.65 -16.42 19.35
CA GLN A 297 -16.81 -17.24 18.14
C GLN A 297 -15.43 -17.65 17.61
N GLY A 298 -15.36 -18.82 16.99
CA GLY A 298 -14.17 -19.25 16.28
C GLY A 298 -13.96 -18.52 14.95
N HIS A 299 -12.75 -18.62 14.42
CA HIS A 299 -12.29 -17.96 13.17
C HIS A 299 -12.28 -18.90 11.97
N GLU A 300 -12.65 -20.16 12.13
CA GLU A 300 -12.63 -21.19 11.09
C GLU A 300 -13.50 -20.85 9.88
N LYS A 301 -14.45 -19.91 10.03
CA LYS A 301 -15.35 -19.46 8.98
C LYS A 301 -14.90 -18.22 8.21
N ASP A 302 -13.82 -17.58 8.66
CA ASP A 302 -13.33 -16.32 8.12
C ASP A 302 -11.98 -16.52 7.42
N PHE A 303 -11.93 -16.34 6.10
CA PHE A 303 -10.67 -16.19 5.38
C PHE A 303 -10.25 -14.73 5.37
N LEU A 304 -9.25 -14.41 6.18
CA LEU A 304 -8.69 -13.05 6.28
C LEU A 304 -7.59 -12.85 5.24
N THR A 305 -7.86 -12.01 4.24
CA THR A 305 -6.91 -11.69 3.17
C THR A 305 -5.82 -10.77 3.72
N VAL A 306 -4.70 -11.34 4.19
CA VAL A 306 -3.64 -10.58 4.90
C VAL A 306 -2.80 -9.66 4.00
N GLY A 307 -2.75 -9.95 2.70
CA GLY A 307 -2.09 -9.18 1.64
C GLY A 307 -2.97 -9.18 0.40
N SER A 308 -2.42 -8.97 -0.81
CA SER A 308 -3.17 -9.12 -2.07
C SER A 308 -4.44 -8.25 -2.12
N MET A 309 -4.31 -6.96 -1.81
CA MET A 309 -5.40 -5.99 -1.88
C MET A 309 -6.12 -6.06 -3.23
N GLY A 310 -7.46 -5.98 -3.23
CA GLY A 310 -8.29 -6.09 -4.43
C GLY A 310 -8.59 -7.51 -4.91
N HIS A 311 -8.10 -8.56 -4.24
CA HIS A 311 -8.37 -9.94 -4.66
C HIS A 311 -9.40 -10.69 -3.80
N SER A 312 -9.93 -10.09 -2.73
CA SER A 312 -10.89 -10.76 -1.84
C SER A 312 -12.16 -11.20 -2.56
N SER A 313 -12.70 -10.36 -3.45
CA SER A 313 -13.89 -10.71 -4.24
C SER A 313 -13.63 -11.86 -5.24
N ALA A 314 -12.42 -11.95 -5.81
CA ALA A 314 -12.03 -13.08 -6.66
C ALA A 314 -11.87 -14.39 -5.86
N ILE A 315 -11.26 -14.31 -4.67
CA ILE A 315 -11.13 -15.44 -3.74
C ILE A 315 -12.52 -15.95 -3.33
N ALA A 316 -13.41 -15.03 -2.93
CA ALA A 316 -14.77 -15.35 -2.54
C ALA A 316 -15.58 -15.97 -3.69
N LEU A 317 -15.43 -15.47 -4.92
CA LEU A 317 -16.09 -16.07 -6.09
C LEU A 317 -15.63 -17.52 -6.30
N GLY A 318 -14.30 -17.76 -6.26
CA GLY A 318 -13.74 -19.09 -6.41
C GLY A 318 -14.25 -20.07 -5.35
N ILE A 319 -14.44 -19.61 -4.10
CA ILE A 319 -15.05 -20.42 -3.04
C ILE A 319 -16.54 -20.68 -3.32
N ALA A 320 -17.30 -19.64 -3.67
CA ALA A 320 -18.75 -19.74 -3.92
C ALA A 320 -19.07 -20.73 -5.03
N MET A 321 -18.33 -20.69 -6.14
CA MET A 321 -18.44 -21.63 -7.26
C MET A 321 -18.20 -23.09 -6.86
N ASN A 322 -17.38 -23.34 -5.83
CA ASN A 322 -17.03 -24.68 -5.36
C ASN A 322 -17.78 -25.11 -4.09
N LYS A 323 -18.65 -24.24 -3.55
CA LYS A 323 -19.43 -24.46 -2.32
C LYS A 323 -20.89 -24.01 -2.50
N SER A 324 -21.53 -24.46 -3.58
CA SER A 324 -22.87 -24.02 -4.02
C SER A 324 -24.01 -24.17 -2.99
N LYS A 325 -23.83 -25.00 -1.95
CA LYS A 325 -24.80 -25.19 -0.86
C LYS A 325 -24.61 -24.25 0.33
N ARG A 326 -23.62 -23.36 0.28
CA ARG A 326 -23.23 -22.48 1.36
C ARG A 326 -23.14 -21.04 0.88
N GLU A 327 -23.68 -20.12 1.65
CA GLU A 327 -23.59 -18.68 1.35
C GLU A 327 -22.16 -18.18 1.59
N VAL A 328 -21.64 -17.40 0.64
CA VAL A 328 -20.31 -16.80 0.71
C VAL A 328 -20.42 -15.28 0.70
N PHE A 329 -19.94 -14.67 1.78
CA PHE A 329 -19.92 -13.23 2.00
C PHE A 329 -18.52 -12.69 1.79
N CYS A 330 -18.34 -11.88 0.75
CA CYS A 330 -17.16 -11.06 0.56
C CYS A 330 -17.34 -9.74 1.31
N LEU A 331 -16.60 -9.55 2.40
CA LEU A 331 -16.54 -8.29 3.15
C LEU A 331 -15.33 -7.50 2.65
N ASP A 332 -15.58 -6.58 1.71
CA ASP A 332 -14.55 -5.81 1.01
C ASP A 332 -14.57 -4.34 1.42
N GLY A 333 -13.52 -3.62 1.05
CA GLY A 333 -13.39 -2.17 1.23
C GLY A 333 -13.38 -1.47 -0.11
N ASP A 334 -13.86 -0.23 -0.16
CA ASP A 334 -13.93 0.59 -1.38
C ASP A 334 -12.59 0.70 -2.12
N GLY A 335 -11.50 1.00 -1.41
CA GLY A 335 -10.16 1.06 -2.01
C GLY A 335 -9.68 -0.27 -2.58
N SER A 336 -10.05 -1.40 -1.96
CA SER A 336 -9.69 -2.74 -2.43
C SER A 336 -10.46 -3.08 -3.71
N VAL A 337 -11.78 -2.82 -3.74
CA VAL A 337 -12.60 -3.01 -4.94
C VAL A 337 -12.11 -2.14 -6.10
N LEU A 338 -11.79 -0.87 -5.84
CA LEU A 338 -11.24 0.04 -6.86
C LEU A 338 -9.97 -0.49 -7.51
N MET A 339 -9.08 -1.12 -6.73
CA MET A 339 -7.78 -1.62 -7.22
C MET A 339 -7.93 -2.65 -8.34
N HIS A 340 -8.86 -3.58 -8.21
CA HIS A 340 -9.10 -4.65 -9.17
C HIS A 340 -10.59 -4.79 -9.53
N MET A 341 -11.22 -3.66 -9.85
CA MET A 341 -12.66 -3.58 -10.16
C MET A 341 -13.09 -4.45 -11.34
N GLY A 342 -12.17 -4.80 -12.25
CA GLY A 342 -12.44 -5.76 -13.34
C GLY A 342 -12.97 -7.11 -12.85
N THR A 343 -12.68 -7.50 -11.61
CA THR A 343 -13.26 -8.70 -10.97
C THR A 343 -14.78 -8.63 -10.86
N MET A 344 -15.37 -7.43 -10.74
CA MET A 344 -16.82 -7.26 -10.71
C MET A 344 -17.48 -7.75 -12.01
N ALA A 345 -16.85 -7.51 -13.17
CA ALA A 345 -17.33 -8.06 -14.44
C ALA A 345 -17.30 -9.58 -14.41
N THR A 346 -16.19 -10.20 -13.97
CA THR A 346 -16.09 -11.65 -13.81
C THR A 346 -17.19 -12.21 -12.90
N ILE A 347 -17.45 -11.57 -11.75
CA ILE A 347 -18.49 -11.99 -10.82
C ILE A 347 -19.87 -11.96 -11.47
N GLY A 348 -20.24 -10.84 -12.10
CA GLY A 348 -21.55 -10.70 -12.73
C GLY A 348 -21.79 -11.73 -13.83
N GLN A 349 -20.78 -11.99 -14.67
CA GLN A 349 -20.90 -12.96 -15.77
C GLN A 349 -20.89 -14.43 -15.31
N ASN A 350 -20.45 -14.74 -14.08
CA ASN A 350 -20.49 -16.10 -13.54
C ASN A 350 -21.82 -16.44 -12.84
N GLU A 351 -22.71 -15.47 -12.62
CA GLU A 351 -24.07 -15.65 -12.08
C GLU A 351 -24.19 -16.53 -10.81
N THR A 352 -23.14 -16.57 -9.99
CA THR A 352 -23.03 -17.46 -8.83
C THR A 352 -24.05 -17.11 -7.73
N GLU A 353 -25.08 -17.95 -7.55
CA GLU A 353 -26.26 -17.65 -6.72
C GLU A 353 -25.98 -17.46 -5.23
N ASN A 354 -24.94 -18.11 -4.70
CA ASN A 354 -24.56 -18.06 -3.29
C ASN A 354 -23.48 -16.99 -2.99
N PHE A 355 -23.16 -16.11 -3.95
CA PHE A 355 -22.18 -15.05 -3.77
C PHE A 355 -22.81 -13.73 -3.31
N LYS A 356 -22.37 -13.21 -2.16
CA LYS A 356 -22.80 -11.92 -1.58
C LYS A 356 -21.61 -10.98 -1.45
N HIS A 357 -21.72 -9.77 -2.00
CA HIS A 357 -20.65 -8.77 -1.97
C HIS A 357 -21.05 -7.60 -1.08
N ILE A 358 -20.34 -7.38 0.01
CA ILE A 358 -20.60 -6.27 0.94
C ILE A 358 -19.38 -5.36 0.92
N ILE A 359 -19.56 -4.13 0.45
CA ILE A 359 -18.50 -3.13 0.37
C ILE A 359 -18.67 -2.14 1.51
N PHE A 360 -17.70 -2.07 2.42
CA PHE A 360 -17.64 -1.02 3.42
C PHE A 360 -16.92 0.18 2.83
N ASN A 361 -17.69 1.16 2.38
CA ASN A 361 -17.18 2.37 1.75
C ASN A 361 -17.01 3.49 2.77
N ASN A 362 -15.79 3.67 3.22
CA ASN A 362 -15.41 4.80 4.07
C ASN A 362 -14.71 5.94 3.31
N GLY A 363 -14.68 5.85 1.98
CA GLY A 363 -14.09 6.84 1.07
C GLY A 363 -12.58 7.05 1.24
N ALA A 364 -11.85 6.12 1.87
CA ALA A 364 -10.46 6.37 2.25
C ALA A 364 -9.56 5.12 2.33
N HIS A 365 -8.29 5.29 1.96
CA HIS A 365 -7.20 4.35 2.24
C HIS A 365 -6.78 4.40 3.72
N ASP A 366 -7.71 4.08 4.62
CA ASP A 366 -7.61 4.33 6.06
C ASP A 366 -6.53 3.48 6.77
N SER A 367 -6.09 2.38 6.15
CA SER A 367 -5.03 1.52 6.68
C SER A 367 -3.61 2.06 6.46
N VAL A 368 -3.44 3.04 5.56
CA VAL A 368 -2.12 3.49 5.05
C VAL A 368 -1.93 5.00 5.12
N GLY A 369 -2.89 5.75 5.65
CA GLY A 369 -2.76 7.21 5.83
C GLY A 369 -4.09 7.96 5.83
N GLY A 370 -5.13 7.37 5.24
CA GLY A 370 -6.48 7.97 5.19
C GLY A 370 -6.65 8.98 4.06
N GLN A 371 -5.81 8.91 3.03
CA GLN A 371 -6.04 9.63 1.77
C GLN A 371 -7.33 9.15 1.11
N PRO A 372 -8.07 10.03 0.41
CA PRO A 372 -9.37 9.70 -0.17
C PRO A 372 -9.26 8.67 -1.29
N THR A 373 -10.31 7.88 -1.47
CA THR A 373 -10.53 7.04 -2.66
C THR A 373 -11.49 7.73 -3.62
N ASP A 374 -11.52 7.31 -4.88
CA ASP A 374 -12.51 7.81 -5.85
C ASP A 374 -13.97 7.54 -5.43
N ALA A 375 -14.18 6.59 -4.52
CA ALA A 375 -15.49 6.23 -4.00
C ALA A 375 -16.05 7.22 -2.95
N GLU A 376 -15.26 8.22 -2.53
CA GLU A 376 -15.74 9.38 -1.76
C GLU A 376 -16.64 10.31 -2.62
N SER A 377 -16.45 10.30 -3.94
CA SER A 377 -17.15 11.18 -4.88
C SER A 377 -18.65 10.85 -4.98
N ASP A 378 -19.50 11.88 -4.88
CA ASP A 378 -20.96 11.75 -5.02
C ASP A 378 -21.40 11.33 -6.45
N THR A 379 -20.50 11.44 -7.43
CA THR A 379 -20.76 11.03 -8.83
C THR A 379 -20.40 9.56 -9.09
N PHE A 380 -19.72 8.90 -8.16
CA PHE A 380 -19.33 7.50 -8.26
C PHE A 380 -20.37 6.58 -7.60
N SER A 381 -20.62 5.39 -8.16
CA SER A 381 -21.57 4.42 -7.60
C SER A 381 -21.19 2.97 -7.86
N PHE A 382 -20.83 2.25 -6.80
CA PHE A 382 -20.60 0.79 -6.89
C PHE A 382 -21.86 0.04 -7.30
N ALA A 383 -23.04 0.44 -6.83
CA ALA A 383 -24.30 -0.21 -7.19
C ALA A 383 -24.56 -0.16 -8.70
N LYS A 384 -24.40 1.02 -9.33
CA LYS A 384 -24.56 1.15 -10.79
C LYS A 384 -23.52 0.35 -11.57
N ILE A 385 -22.27 0.34 -11.10
CA ILE A 385 -21.19 -0.47 -11.70
C ILE A 385 -21.53 -1.96 -11.61
N ALA A 386 -21.96 -2.43 -10.44
CA ALA A 386 -22.31 -3.83 -10.21
C ALA A 386 -23.43 -4.30 -11.14
N LEU A 387 -24.51 -3.51 -11.25
CA LEU A 387 -25.61 -3.80 -12.18
C LEU A 387 -25.11 -3.82 -13.63
N GLY A 388 -24.27 -2.85 -14.03
CA GLY A 388 -23.65 -2.82 -15.36
C GLY A 388 -22.73 -4.02 -15.64
N CYS A 389 -22.15 -4.62 -14.60
CA CYS A 389 -21.33 -5.84 -14.70
C CYS A 389 -22.16 -7.14 -14.75
N GLY A 390 -23.46 -7.09 -14.46
CA GLY A 390 -24.35 -8.26 -14.44
C GLY A 390 -24.67 -8.82 -13.05
N TYR A 391 -24.47 -8.05 -11.98
CA TYR A 391 -25.01 -8.43 -10.66
C TYR A 391 -26.55 -8.43 -10.74
N LYS A 392 -27.20 -9.41 -10.08
CA LYS A 392 -28.66 -9.54 -10.09
C LYS A 392 -29.35 -8.42 -9.33
N ASP A 393 -28.66 -7.89 -8.32
CA ASP A 393 -29.16 -6.80 -7.50
C ASP A 393 -27.98 -6.02 -6.90
N ALA A 394 -28.17 -4.72 -6.71
CA ALA A 394 -27.19 -3.88 -6.04
C ALA A 394 -27.83 -2.64 -5.43
N PHE A 395 -27.46 -2.31 -4.20
CA PHE A 395 -27.99 -1.14 -3.50
C PHE A 395 -27.00 -0.59 -2.48
N THR A 396 -27.26 0.63 -2.02
CA THR A 396 -26.45 1.36 -1.04
C THR A 396 -27.28 1.58 0.24
N VAL A 397 -26.64 1.53 1.39
CA VAL A 397 -27.22 1.81 2.72
C VAL A 397 -26.30 2.74 3.50
N ASP A 398 -26.87 3.62 4.33
CA ASP A 398 -26.09 4.60 5.10
C ASP A 398 -26.57 4.83 6.56
N SER A 399 -27.56 4.07 7.01
CA SER A 399 -28.04 4.04 8.40
C SER A 399 -27.97 2.64 9.02
N GLU A 400 -27.96 2.55 10.36
CA GLU A 400 -27.96 1.26 11.07
C GLU A 400 -29.21 0.43 10.73
N GLU A 401 -30.37 1.07 10.66
CA GLU A 401 -31.64 0.46 10.29
C GLU A 401 -31.60 -0.10 8.86
N GLU A 402 -31.06 0.67 7.91
CA GLU A 402 -30.90 0.22 6.53
C GLU A 402 -29.89 -0.91 6.41
N ILE A 403 -28.79 -0.92 7.17
CA ILE A 403 -27.85 -2.05 7.19
C ILE A 403 -28.55 -3.32 7.64
N LYS A 404 -29.35 -3.26 8.72
CA LYS A 404 -30.11 -4.43 9.24
C LYS A 404 -31.14 -4.96 8.23
N ILE A 405 -31.83 -4.06 7.53
CA ILE A 405 -32.77 -4.45 6.47
C ILE A 405 -32.02 -5.00 5.26
N GLY A 406 -30.93 -4.34 4.88
CA GLY A 406 -30.09 -4.66 3.73
C GLY A 406 -29.45 -6.05 3.84
N ILE A 407 -28.86 -6.39 4.98
CA ILE A 407 -28.25 -7.71 5.17
C ILE A 407 -29.29 -8.84 5.14
N LYS A 408 -30.51 -8.60 5.64
CA LYS A 408 -31.63 -9.55 5.52
C LYS A 408 -32.04 -9.77 4.06
N ARG A 409 -32.10 -8.70 3.26
CA ARG A 409 -32.31 -8.78 1.80
C ARG A 409 -31.18 -9.54 1.11
N VAL A 410 -29.92 -9.27 1.45
CA VAL A 410 -28.75 -9.97 0.90
C VAL A 410 -28.84 -11.48 1.16
N LYS A 411 -29.21 -11.88 2.38
CA LYS A 411 -29.38 -13.29 2.76
C LYS A 411 -30.52 -13.99 2.03
N SER A 412 -31.65 -13.31 1.81
CA SER A 412 -32.82 -13.91 1.15
C SER A 412 -32.75 -13.89 -0.37
N SER A 413 -31.85 -13.11 -0.97
CA SER A 413 -31.74 -12.94 -2.42
C SER A 413 -30.73 -13.90 -3.03
N LYS A 414 -31.00 -14.37 -4.26
CA LYS A 414 -29.98 -15.06 -5.06
C LYS A 414 -28.97 -14.07 -5.62
N GLY A 415 -27.69 -14.37 -5.47
CA GLY A 415 -26.57 -13.58 -5.95
C GLY A 415 -26.24 -13.80 -7.44
N PRO A 416 -25.23 -13.07 -7.97
CA PRO A 416 -24.41 -12.10 -7.25
C PRO A 416 -25.22 -10.86 -6.85
N ILE A 417 -25.16 -10.48 -5.57
CA ILE A 417 -25.81 -9.29 -5.03
C ILE A 417 -24.77 -8.42 -4.34
N LEU A 418 -24.87 -7.10 -4.53
CA LEU A 418 -23.97 -6.12 -3.91
C LEU A 418 -24.70 -5.19 -2.95
N MET A 419 -24.17 -5.07 -1.74
CA MET A 419 -24.58 -4.06 -0.77
C MET A 419 -23.40 -3.15 -0.46
N GLU A 420 -23.51 -1.87 -0.83
CA GLU A 420 -22.56 -0.84 -0.42
C GLU A 420 -23.02 -0.23 0.90
N VAL A 421 -22.16 -0.26 1.91
CA VAL A 421 -22.39 0.38 3.21
C VAL A 421 -21.54 1.64 3.28
N LYS A 422 -22.16 2.81 3.23
CA LYS A 422 -21.46 4.10 3.43
C LYS A 422 -21.17 4.30 4.91
N CYS A 423 -19.93 4.64 5.27
CA CYS A 423 -19.53 4.86 6.66
C CYS A 423 -18.41 5.89 6.77
N ASN A 424 -18.10 6.34 8.00
CA ASN A 424 -16.99 7.27 8.21
C ASN A 424 -15.63 6.56 8.22
N PRO A 425 -14.55 7.24 7.80
CA PRO A 425 -13.19 6.76 8.00
C PRO A 425 -12.82 6.78 9.49
N GLY A 426 -11.92 5.89 9.90
CA GLY A 426 -11.48 5.76 11.28
C GLY A 426 -11.44 4.31 11.76
N HIS A 427 -10.62 4.09 12.77
CA HIS A 427 -10.47 2.81 13.49
C HIS A 427 -9.99 3.10 14.91
N ARG A 428 -10.18 2.15 15.82
CA ARG A 428 -9.71 2.28 17.19
C ARG A 428 -8.18 2.30 17.26
N LYS A 429 -7.63 3.13 18.16
CA LYS A 429 -6.18 3.21 18.41
C LYS A 429 -5.59 1.91 18.96
N ASN A 430 -6.39 1.12 19.67
CA ASN A 430 -6.00 -0.16 20.26
C ASN A 430 -6.40 -1.37 19.41
N LEU A 431 -6.71 -1.19 18.11
CA LEU A 431 -7.00 -2.29 17.21
C LEU A 431 -5.73 -3.14 17.00
N GLY A 432 -5.77 -4.36 17.50
CA GLY A 432 -4.72 -5.36 17.40
C GLY A 432 -4.66 -6.01 16.02
N ARG A 433 -3.77 -6.98 15.91
CA ARG A 433 -3.61 -7.82 14.71
C ARG A 433 -4.07 -9.25 15.03
N PRO A 434 -4.50 -10.03 14.02
CA PRO A 434 -4.81 -11.44 14.20
C PRO A 434 -3.66 -12.15 14.93
N THR A 435 -3.97 -12.82 16.03
CA THR A 435 -3.00 -13.48 16.90
C THR A 435 -2.59 -14.87 16.40
N ARG A 436 -3.29 -15.38 15.39
CA ARG A 436 -3.11 -16.71 14.79
C ARG A 436 -2.26 -16.64 13.52
N LYS A 437 -1.51 -17.71 13.22
CA LYS A 437 -0.69 -17.71 11.99
C LYS A 437 -1.57 -17.92 10.75
N PRO A 438 -1.27 -17.27 9.62
CA PRO A 438 -2.04 -17.45 8.38
C PRO A 438 -2.15 -18.91 7.91
N ILE A 439 -1.13 -19.73 8.14
CA ILE A 439 -1.14 -21.16 7.76
C ILE A 439 -2.13 -21.99 8.60
N GLU A 440 -2.29 -21.65 9.89
CA GLU A 440 -3.26 -22.27 10.79
C GLU A 440 -4.68 -21.85 10.39
N ASN A 441 -4.89 -20.55 10.18
CA ASN A 441 -6.18 -20.02 9.69
C ASN A 441 -6.60 -20.68 8.37
N LYS A 442 -5.66 -20.87 7.43
CA LYS A 442 -5.93 -21.58 6.17
C LYS A 442 -6.40 -23.02 6.42
N SER A 443 -5.72 -23.74 7.32
CA SER A 443 -6.06 -25.14 7.62
C SER A 443 -7.46 -25.26 8.21
N ASP A 444 -7.78 -24.44 9.21
CA ASP A 444 -9.09 -24.43 9.85
C ASP A 444 -10.19 -24.03 8.87
N PHE A 445 -9.93 -23.02 8.04
CA PHE A 445 -10.85 -22.59 7.01
C PHE A 445 -11.15 -23.72 6.01
N MET A 446 -10.11 -24.42 5.54
CA MET A 446 -10.30 -25.58 4.67
C MET A 446 -11.09 -26.70 5.35
N HIS A 447 -10.85 -26.96 6.65
CA HIS A 447 -11.61 -27.95 7.41
C HIS A 447 -13.08 -27.57 7.54
N PHE A 448 -13.37 -26.32 7.90
CA PHE A 448 -14.72 -25.78 7.96
C PHE A 448 -15.45 -25.84 6.62
N LEU A 449 -14.74 -25.58 5.51
CA LEU A 449 -15.29 -25.72 4.16
C LEU A 449 -15.54 -27.17 3.72
N ALA A 450 -14.90 -28.15 4.35
CA ALA A 450 -15.12 -29.57 4.05
C ALA A 450 -16.44 -30.10 4.63
N ILE A 451 -17.00 -29.41 5.63
CA ILE A 451 -18.29 -29.71 6.22
C ILE A 451 -19.36 -29.07 5.33
N ASN A 452 -20.18 -29.92 4.69
CA ASN A 452 -21.25 -29.51 3.78
C ASN A 452 -22.42 -28.83 4.50
#